data_AF-A0A6C0H6F2-F1
#
_entry.id   AF-A0A6C0H6F2-F1
#
_cell.length_a   1.000
_cell.length_b   1.000
_cell.length_c   1.000
_cell.angle_alpha   90.00
_cell.angle_beta   90.00
_cell.angle_gamma   90.00
#
_symmetry.space_group_name_H-M   'P 1'
#
loop_
_entity.id
_entity.type
_entity.pdbx_description
1 polymer ?
#
loop_
_entity_poly.entity_id
_entity_poly.type
_entity_poly.pdbx_seq_one_letter_code
_entity_poly.pdbx_strand_id
1 'polypeptide(L)'
;MHKSKSKSKSKKNYVKGWKNEKPNQSEKTIMFNNCGNKCFLGPNKSFPICTKNTCDINKKGVYSAYMRAREFQTIKGTRKYSEIAKKADSILRKI
;
A
#
# COMPACT_ATOMS: atom_id res chain seq x y z
N MET A 1 32.91 -24.52 4.17
CA MET A 1 31.72 -24.15 3.35
C MET A 1 31.39 -22.68 3.57
N HIS A 2 31.80 -21.79 2.68
CA HIS A 2 31.51 -20.35 2.79
C HIS A 2 30.08 -20.09 2.30
N LYS A 3 29.11 -20.03 3.24
CA LYS A 3 27.73 -19.65 2.92
C LYS A 3 27.68 -18.14 2.75
N SER A 4 27.86 -17.68 1.51
CA SER A 4 27.66 -16.29 1.10
C SER A 4 26.21 -15.89 1.39
N LYS A 5 25.98 -15.27 2.56
CA LYS A 5 24.73 -14.61 2.91
C LYS A 5 24.56 -13.45 1.92
N SER A 6 23.74 -13.62 0.88
CA SER A 6 23.28 -12.49 0.09
C SER A 6 22.63 -11.50 1.06
N LYS A 7 23.11 -10.25 1.08
CA LYS A 7 22.52 -9.19 1.90
C LYS A 7 21.07 -9.04 1.46
N SER A 8 20.12 -9.59 2.22
CA SER A 8 18.70 -9.40 1.97
C SER A 8 18.45 -7.89 2.04
N LYS A 9 18.15 -7.25 0.90
CA LYS A 9 17.75 -5.84 0.87
C LYS A 9 16.59 -5.69 1.84
N SER A 10 16.84 -5.08 2.99
CA SER A 10 15.86 -4.93 4.06
C SER A 10 14.58 -4.32 3.48
N LYS A 11 13.46 -5.03 3.66
CA LYS A 11 12.12 -4.61 3.22
C LYS A 11 11.75 -3.18 3.67
N LYS A 12 12.46 -2.63 4.68
CA LYS A 12 12.34 -1.23 5.14
C LYS A 12 12.61 -0.17 4.06
N ASN A 13 13.41 -0.46 3.04
CA ASN A 13 13.75 0.54 2.03
C ASN A 13 12.66 0.76 0.97
N TYR A 14 11.72 -0.18 0.81
CA TYR A 14 10.76 -0.16 -0.32
C TYR A 14 9.68 0.93 -0.19
N VAL A 15 9.39 1.39 1.03
CA VAL A 15 8.42 2.46 1.32
C VAL A 15 9.10 3.76 1.72
N LYS A 16 10.43 3.86 1.61
CA LYS A 16 11.17 5.08 1.93
C LYS A 16 10.70 6.21 0.99
N GLY A 17 10.36 7.36 1.57
CA GLY A 17 9.82 8.51 0.83
C GLY A 17 8.31 8.48 0.61
N TRP A 18 7.62 7.34 0.83
CA TRP A 18 6.16 7.27 0.66
C TRP A 18 5.40 8.26 1.54
N LYS A 19 5.94 8.64 2.72
CA LYS A 19 5.36 9.68 3.58
C LYS A 19 5.17 11.02 2.86
N ASN A 20 6.05 11.35 1.91
CA ASN A 20 6.05 12.63 1.19
C ASN A 20 5.20 12.56 -0.08
N GLU A 21 5.04 11.36 -0.64
CA GLU A 21 4.28 11.06 -1.86
C GLU A 21 2.80 10.70 -1.58
N LYS A 22 2.49 10.18 -0.39
CA LYS A 22 1.13 9.78 0.00
C LYS A 22 0.23 11.02 0.19
N PRO A 23 -1.07 10.90 -0.10
CA PRO A 23 -2.00 11.98 0.17
C PRO A 23 -2.21 12.21 1.67
N ASN A 24 -2.36 13.49 2.03
CA ASN A 24 -2.82 13.97 3.32
C ASN A 24 -4.36 13.79 3.46
N GLN A 25 -4.96 14.22 4.57
CA GLN A 25 -6.37 13.93 4.83
C GLN A 25 -7.36 14.64 3.89
N SER A 26 -7.10 15.91 3.54
CA SER A 26 -7.91 16.65 2.57
C SER A 26 -7.68 16.12 1.15
N GLU A 27 -6.43 15.87 0.77
CA GLU A 27 -6.04 15.27 -0.51
C GLU A 27 -6.69 13.90 -0.70
N LYS A 28 -6.77 13.05 0.33
CA LYS A 28 -7.48 11.77 0.25
C LYS A 28 -8.94 11.94 -0.10
N THR A 29 -9.59 12.99 0.39
CA THR A 29 -11.01 13.26 0.11
C THR A 29 -11.19 13.68 -1.33
N ILE A 30 -10.36 14.61 -1.81
CA ILE A 30 -10.37 15.06 -3.20
C ILE A 30 -10.05 13.90 -4.15
N MET A 31 -8.99 13.14 -3.86
CA MET A 31 -8.59 11.99 -4.68
C MET A 31 -9.61 10.86 -4.64
N PHE A 32 -10.33 10.66 -3.54
CA PHE A 32 -11.39 9.65 -3.51
C PHE A 32 -12.57 10.07 -4.39
N ASN A 33 -12.92 11.36 -4.42
CA ASN A 33 -13.96 11.87 -5.32
C ASN A 33 -13.53 11.75 -6.79
N ASN A 34 -12.25 11.99 -7.09
CA ASN A 34 -11.75 12.00 -8.47
C ASN A 34 -11.38 10.61 -9.01
N CYS A 35 -10.70 9.79 -8.20
CA CYS A 35 -10.16 8.48 -8.62
C CYS A 35 -10.93 7.29 -8.03
N GLY A 36 -11.64 7.49 -6.91
CA GLY A 36 -12.40 6.44 -6.22
C GLY A 36 -11.60 5.20 -5.85
N ASN A 37 -12.23 4.03 -6.00
CA ASN A 37 -11.69 2.73 -5.61
C ASN A 37 -10.48 2.28 -6.45
N LYS A 38 -10.11 3.02 -7.50
CA LYS A 38 -8.86 2.78 -8.24
C LYS A 38 -7.64 3.06 -7.37
N CYS A 39 -7.71 4.11 -6.55
CA CYS A 39 -6.57 4.60 -5.76
C CYS A 39 -6.65 4.25 -4.27
N PHE A 40 -7.78 3.70 -3.82
CA PHE A 40 -8.02 3.36 -2.42
C PHE A 40 -8.53 1.92 -2.35
N LEU A 41 -7.75 1.05 -1.69
CA LEU A 41 -8.08 -0.37 -1.62
C LEU A 41 -8.94 -0.75 -0.41
N GLY A 42 -9.25 0.17 0.50
CA GLY A 42 -10.06 -0.11 1.68
C GLY A 42 -11.12 0.93 2.02
N PRO A 43 -11.93 0.66 3.07
CA PRO A 43 -13.06 1.51 3.43
C PRO A 43 -12.62 2.91 3.86
N ASN A 44 -13.49 3.90 3.72
CA ASN A 44 -13.27 5.27 4.19
C ASN A 44 -11.94 5.88 3.72
N LYS A 45 -11.58 5.72 2.43
CA LYS A 45 -10.36 6.32 1.86
C LYS A 45 -9.08 5.75 2.48
N SER A 46 -9.16 4.53 3.02
CA SER A 46 -8.01 3.82 3.59
C SER A 46 -7.19 3.13 2.50
N PHE A 47 -5.92 2.87 2.82
CA PHE A 47 -4.96 2.21 1.90
C PHE A 47 -4.81 2.96 0.56
N PRO A 48 -4.29 4.21 0.59
CA PRO A 48 -3.94 4.91 -0.64
C PRO A 48 -2.81 4.17 -1.36
N ILE A 49 -3.00 3.93 -2.66
CA ILE A 49 -2.00 3.29 -3.52
C ILE A 49 -1.51 4.20 -4.64
N CYS A 50 -2.16 5.34 -4.86
CA CYS A 50 -1.74 6.35 -5.85
C CYS A 50 -0.96 7.49 -5.22
N THR A 51 -0.07 8.10 -6.00
CA THR A 51 0.67 9.31 -5.60
C THR A 51 -0.30 10.48 -5.40
N LYS A 52 -0.05 11.35 -4.41
CA LYS A 52 -0.88 12.54 -4.16
C LYS A 52 -1.08 13.36 -5.44
N ASN A 53 -2.28 13.91 -5.62
CA ASN A 53 -2.67 14.72 -6.78
C ASN A 53 -2.62 13.99 -8.13
N THR A 54 -2.54 12.65 -8.14
CA THR A 54 -2.59 11.83 -9.36
C THR A 54 -3.57 10.68 -9.18
N CYS A 55 -4.05 10.09 -10.27
CA CYS A 55 -4.78 8.82 -10.24
C CYS A 55 -3.89 7.63 -10.68
N ASP A 56 -2.58 7.75 -10.47
CA ASP A 56 -1.57 6.82 -10.95
C ASP A 56 -1.05 5.93 -9.82
N ILE A 57 -1.10 4.63 -10.06
CA ILE A 57 -0.70 3.62 -9.08
C ILE A 57 0.81 3.69 -8.86
N ASN A 58 1.21 3.82 -7.61
CA ASN A 58 2.61 3.87 -7.20
C ASN A 58 2.99 2.59 -6.47
N LYS A 59 4.04 1.91 -6.95
CA LYS A 59 4.53 0.65 -6.37
C LYS A 59 4.82 0.75 -4.87
N LYS A 60 5.31 1.91 -4.39
CA LYS A 60 5.54 2.16 -2.96
C LYS A 60 4.22 2.24 -2.18
N GLY A 61 3.20 2.86 -2.76
CA GLY A 61 1.86 2.96 -2.19
C GLY A 61 1.19 1.60 -2.08
N VAL A 62 1.24 0.80 -3.14
CA VAL A 62 0.72 -0.58 -3.14
C VAL A 62 1.45 -1.43 -2.09
N TYR A 63 2.78 -1.34 -2.01
CA TYR A 63 3.55 -2.09 -1.01
C TYR A 63 3.25 -1.63 0.42
N SER A 64 3.10 -0.31 0.64
CA SER A 64 2.66 0.24 1.92
C SER A 64 1.26 -0.27 2.30
N ALA A 65 0.34 -0.34 1.34
CA ALA A 65 -1.00 -0.87 1.57
C ALA A 65 -0.97 -2.35 1.94
N TYR A 66 -0.19 -3.16 1.20
CA TYR A 66 0.04 -4.57 1.50
C TYR A 66 0.58 -4.79 2.91
N MET A 67 1.64 -4.06 3.29
CA MET A 67 2.25 -4.19 4.63
C MET A 67 1.24 -3.87 5.74
N ARG A 68 0.51 -2.76 5.63
CA ARG A 68 -0.47 -2.35 6.65
C ARG A 68 -1.66 -3.29 6.73
N ALA A 69 -2.13 -3.78 5.58
CA ALA A 69 -3.23 -4.73 5.54
C ALA A 69 -2.82 -6.06 6.22
N ARG A 70 -1.58 -6.51 6.03
CA ARG A 70 -1.04 -7.67 6.75
C ARG A 70 -0.85 -7.47 8.25
N GLU A 71 -0.42 -6.28 8.66
CA GLU A 71 -0.34 -5.92 10.07
C GLU A 71 -1.71 -6.01 10.73
N PHE A 72 -2.75 -5.45 10.10
CA PHE A 72 -4.09 -5.44 10.67
C PHE A 72 -4.83 -6.79 10.62
N GLN A 73 -4.37 -7.75 9.83
CA GLN A 73 -4.90 -9.13 9.85
C GLN A 73 -4.67 -9.83 11.20
N THR A 74 -3.70 -9.37 11.98
CA THR A 74 -3.44 -9.92 13.33
C THR A 74 -4.51 -9.50 14.35
N ILE A 75 -5.32 -8.49 14.02
CA ILE A 75 -6.41 -8.00 14.86
C ILE A 75 -7.63 -8.93 14.71
N LYS A 76 -8.21 -9.40 15.83
CA LYS A 76 -9.41 -10.25 15.80
C LYS A 76 -10.58 -9.54 15.10
N GLY A 77 -11.34 -10.27 14.28
CA GLY A 77 -12.55 -9.75 13.62
C GLY A 77 -12.34 -8.93 12.33
N THR A 78 -11.14 -8.93 11.75
CA THR A 78 -10.79 -8.01 10.64
C THR A 78 -10.54 -8.71 9.29
N ARG A 79 -11.39 -9.67 8.92
CA ARG A 79 -11.29 -10.44 7.66
C ARG A 79 -11.12 -9.57 6.41
N LYS A 80 -11.73 -8.38 6.39
CA LYS A 80 -11.60 -7.36 5.33
C LYS A 80 -10.15 -6.99 4.99
N TYR A 81 -9.22 -6.95 5.96
CA TYR A 81 -7.82 -6.62 5.67
C TYR A 81 -7.06 -7.78 4.99
N SER A 82 -7.59 -9.02 5.05
CA SER A 82 -7.08 -10.14 4.25
C SER A 82 -7.28 -9.90 2.76
N GLU A 83 -8.48 -9.46 2.38
CA GLU A 83 -8.83 -9.18 0.98
C GLU A 83 -8.03 -8.00 0.43
N ILE A 84 -7.86 -6.93 1.23
CA ILE A 84 -7.06 -5.77 0.86
C ILE A 84 -5.60 -6.17 0.60
N ALA A 85 -5.02 -7.01 1.45
CA ALA A 85 -3.65 -7.49 1.24
C ALA A 85 -3.53 -8.35 -0.02
N LYS A 86 -4.50 -9.25 -0.28
CA LYS A 86 -4.52 -10.06 -1.50
C LYS A 86 -4.62 -9.20 -2.76
N LYS A 87 -5.47 -8.17 -2.74
CA LYS A 87 -5.62 -7.22 -3.86
C LYS A 87 -4.34 -6.42 -4.08
N ALA A 88 -3.71 -5.92 -3.01
CA ALA A 88 -2.44 -5.22 -3.10
C ALA A 88 -1.31 -6.12 -3.62
N ASP A 89 -1.24 -7.39 -3.18
CA ASP A 89 -0.25 -8.37 -3.69
C ASP A 89 -0.46 -8.65 -5.19
N SER A 90 -1.72 -8.81 -5.62
CA SER A 90 -2.06 -8.99 -7.03
C SER A 90 -1.60 -7.80 -7.89
N ILE A 91 -1.80 -6.57 -7.40
CA ILE A 91 -1.33 -5.37 -8.09
C ILE A 91 0.20 -5.35 -8.14
N LEU A 92 0.90 -5.63 -7.04
CA LEU A 92 2.37 -5.67 -7.00
C LEU A 92 2.99 -6.66 -7.99
N ARG A 93 2.29 -7.77 -8.27
CA ARG A 93 2.75 -8.77 -9.25
C ARG A 93 2.57 -8.31 -10.71
N LYS A 94 1.70 -7.34 -10.94
CA LYS A 94 1.35 -6.82 -12.28
C LYS A 94 2.11 -5.55 -12.66
N ILE A 95 2.88 -4.96 -11.72
CA ILE A 95 3.60 -3.67 -11.89
C ILE A 95 5.09 -3.74 -11.58
#